data_AF-C9SX97-F1
#
_entry.id   AF-C9SX97-F1
#
_cell.length_a   1.000
_cell.length_b   1.000
_cell.length_c   1.000
_cell.angle_alpha   90.00
_cell.angle_beta   90.00
_cell.angle_gamma   90.00
#
_symmetry.space_group_name_H-M   'P 1'
#
loop_
_entity.id
_entity.type
_entity.pdbx_description
1 polymer ?
#
loop_
_entity_poly.entity_id
_entity_poly.type
_entity_poly.pdbx_seq_one_letter_code
_entity_poly.pdbx_strand_id
1 'polypeptide(L)'
;MFRPDHNRIDAKRRNIGDHRKKQFAEASHKEQKYPHRLNFYADPPTADITLEQFEQWAIDRLRILAELEACSFRNKPPAEVASHMKPLLDKLLPLESSSSQSSQLFAQRQKDHYSHFILRLAFASTEDLRRRFSRVETMLFRLRFNSDDLADRSAFVAGLELDWWETVTEDERAALSSELAAMMPARAKASGSHNPEDETWFKVDWARVPELVEQRRVLLRAGKAYVPAREQASMVLGEFTQRLEKQLELTARALPRLDEDDRLTPILDHLSKNFITPDSAYLSGTTSAAGLGADMSARNKILTEHPPGPGEAHGCPYRHFDLENLNALMGGMGVTERGVLQGVREDKEGQRFHMASSSSTSTSRKSKRQRTTASFTSAQLETIVHPNEYFKRSYLLKNLDKARQADVKMEGA
;
A
#
# COMPACT_ATOMS: atom_id res chain seq x y z
N MET A 1 42.26 63.63 11.00
CA MET A 1 41.50 62.57 11.69
C MET A 1 40.11 62.51 11.07
N PHE A 2 39.87 61.58 10.15
CA PHE A 2 38.52 61.31 9.62
C PHE A 2 38.20 59.86 9.99
N ARG A 3 37.18 59.66 10.84
CA ARG A 3 36.69 58.35 11.26
C ARG A 3 35.86 57.76 10.11
N PRO A 4 36.12 56.54 9.64
CA PRO A 4 35.27 55.90 8.63
C PRO A 4 34.00 55.33 9.28
N ASP A 5 32.84 55.77 8.79
CA ASP A 5 31.51 55.28 9.15
C ASP A 5 31.41 53.74 9.04
N HIS A 6 31.07 53.08 10.16
CA HIS A 6 30.91 51.62 10.27
C HIS A 6 29.57 51.08 9.75
N ASN A 7 28.83 51.84 8.94
CA ASN A 7 27.47 51.45 8.50
C ASN A 7 27.32 51.23 6.99
N ARG A 8 28.41 50.91 6.28
CA ARG A 8 28.30 50.46 4.88
C ARG A 8 28.04 48.96 4.82
N ILE A 9 26.76 48.60 4.82
CA ILE A 9 26.30 47.22 4.57
C ILE A 9 26.87 46.77 3.23
N ASP A 10 27.66 45.69 3.27
CA ASP A 10 28.30 45.05 2.13
C ASP A 10 27.28 44.78 1.02
N ALA A 11 27.60 45.15 -0.23
CA ALA A 11 26.67 45.06 -1.36
C ALA A 11 26.25 43.60 -1.65
N LYS A 12 26.99 42.61 -1.13
CA LYS A 12 26.65 41.18 -1.19
C LYS A 12 25.64 40.71 -0.12
N ARG A 13 25.29 41.56 0.86
CA ARG A 13 24.27 41.26 1.90
C ARG A 13 22.90 41.89 1.63
N ARG A 14 22.77 42.73 0.60
CA ARG A 14 21.46 43.22 0.13
C ARG A 14 20.95 42.31 -0.97
N ASN A 15 20.17 41.28 -0.60
CA ASN A 15 18.99 40.78 -1.34
C ASN A 15 18.64 39.35 -0.91
N ILE A 16 17.96 39.17 0.22
CA ILE A 16 17.09 38.01 0.42
C ILE A 16 15.88 38.45 1.27
N GLY A 17 15.09 39.40 0.75
CA GLY A 17 13.89 39.91 1.42
C GLY A 17 12.61 39.84 0.59
N ASP A 18 12.69 39.34 -0.64
CA ASP A 18 11.55 39.34 -1.56
C ASP A 18 11.06 37.91 -1.81
N HIS A 19 10.05 37.51 -1.05
CA HIS A 19 9.45 36.17 -1.05
C HIS A 19 8.87 35.82 -2.43
N ARG A 20 8.46 36.82 -3.23
CA ARG A 20 8.01 36.64 -4.62
C ARG A 20 9.13 36.25 -5.58
N LYS A 21 10.39 36.63 -5.31
CA LYS A 21 11.54 36.26 -6.16
C LYS A 21 12.16 34.91 -5.80
N LYS A 22 11.99 34.44 -4.55
CA LYS A 22 12.31 33.04 -4.19
C LYS A 22 11.39 32.04 -4.89
N GLN A 23 10.17 32.46 -5.23
CA GLN A 23 9.14 31.60 -5.80
C GLN A 23 9.45 31.17 -7.25
N PHE A 24 10.32 31.91 -7.95
CA PHE A 24 10.82 31.61 -9.29
C PHE A 24 12.33 31.31 -9.31
N ALA A 25 12.94 31.09 -8.14
CA ALA A 25 14.32 30.60 -8.11
C ALA A 25 14.31 29.16 -8.65
N GLU A 26 15.09 28.89 -9.69
CA GLU A 26 15.34 27.52 -10.14
C GLU A 26 15.74 26.69 -8.92
N ALA A 27 15.04 25.57 -8.71
CA ALA A 27 15.39 24.66 -7.63
C ALA A 27 16.86 24.29 -7.80
N SER A 28 17.68 24.63 -6.80
CA SER A 28 19.09 24.23 -6.81
C SER A 28 19.10 22.71 -6.85
N HIS A 29 19.44 22.16 -8.01
CA HIS A 29 19.44 20.72 -8.25
C HIS A 29 20.38 20.07 -7.24
N LYS A 30 19.81 19.41 -6.23
CA LYS A 30 20.58 18.68 -5.24
C LYS A 30 20.66 17.25 -5.72
N GLU A 31 21.86 16.81 -6.07
CA GLU A 31 22.09 15.43 -6.47
C GLU A 31 21.73 14.51 -5.29
N GLN A 32 20.66 13.75 -5.45
CA GLN A 32 20.10 12.92 -4.39
C GLN A 32 20.81 11.57 -4.40
N LYS A 33 21.44 11.23 -3.27
CA LYS A 33 22.12 9.94 -3.11
C LYS A 33 21.15 8.93 -2.51
N TYR A 34 21.13 7.73 -3.08
CA TYR A 34 20.34 6.62 -2.57
C TYR A 34 21.26 5.53 -2.02
N PRO A 35 21.68 5.60 -0.73
CA PRO A 35 22.60 4.61 -0.15
C PRO A 35 21.91 3.30 0.23
N HIS A 36 20.62 3.32 0.57
CA HIS A 36 19.86 2.15 1.04
C HIS A 36 18.65 1.86 0.13
N ARG A 37 18.10 0.63 0.24
CA ARG A 37 16.84 0.23 -0.41
C ARG A 37 15.63 0.87 0.27
N LEU A 38 15.68 0.95 1.60
CA LEU A 38 14.67 1.61 2.41
C LEU A 38 14.87 3.12 2.37
N ASN A 39 13.76 3.85 2.40
CA ASN A 39 13.75 5.30 2.38
C ASN A 39 12.55 5.82 3.18
N PHE A 40 12.75 6.89 3.94
CA PHE A 40 11.67 7.61 4.66
C PHE A 40 11.01 8.69 3.79
N TYR A 41 11.50 8.92 2.57
CA TYR A 41 10.93 9.87 1.63
C TYR A 41 10.82 11.27 2.26
N ALA A 42 11.90 11.68 2.94
CA ALA A 42 11.96 12.94 3.69
C ALA A 42 12.04 14.14 2.76
N ASP A 43 12.96 14.09 1.80
CA ASP A 43 13.26 15.18 0.87
C ASP A 43 12.56 14.97 -0.48
N PRO A 44 11.86 15.98 -1.03
CA PRO A 44 11.23 15.86 -2.34
C PRO A 44 12.26 15.68 -3.46
N PRO A 45 11.91 14.96 -4.54
CA PRO A 45 12.78 14.84 -5.71
C PRO A 45 12.97 16.18 -6.42
N THR A 46 14.19 16.47 -6.86
CA THR A 46 14.55 17.74 -7.55
C THR A 46 14.96 17.58 -9.01
N ALA A 47 15.20 16.35 -9.49
CA ALA A 47 15.56 16.14 -10.90
C ALA A 47 14.30 15.99 -11.76
N ASP A 48 14.37 16.51 -12.99
CA ASP A 48 13.28 16.43 -13.94
C ASP A 48 13.10 15.02 -14.50
N ILE A 49 11.85 14.65 -14.76
CA ILE A 49 11.46 13.39 -15.40
C ILE A 49 10.46 13.66 -16.51
N THR A 50 10.35 12.73 -17.46
CA THR A 50 9.33 12.85 -18.52
C THR A 50 7.93 12.60 -17.98
N LEU A 51 6.90 13.10 -18.67
CA LEU A 51 5.50 12.85 -18.30
C LEU A 51 5.16 11.36 -18.37
N GLU A 52 5.72 10.64 -19.34
CA GLU A 52 5.56 9.19 -19.48
C GLU A 52 6.18 8.43 -18.29
N GLN A 53 7.36 8.86 -17.83
CA GLN A 53 7.98 8.30 -16.62
C GLN A 53 7.12 8.59 -15.39
N PHE A 54 6.62 9.82 -15.27
CA PHE A 54 5.74 10.23 -14.18
C PHE A 54 4.52 9.32 -14.08
N GLU A 55 3.80 9.13 -15.19
CA GLU A 55 2.61 8.28 -15.23
C GLU A 55 2.95 6.80 -14.99
N GLN A 56 3.94 6.26 -15.70
CA GLN A 56 4.29 4.84 -15.60
C GLN A 56 4.78 4.46 -14.20
N TRP A 57 5.61 5.31 -13.57
CA TRP A 57 6.12 5.05 -12.22
C TRP A 57 5.01 5.10 -11.17
N ALA A 58 4.05 6.01 -11.34
CA ALA A 58 2.85 6.06 -10.49
C ALA A 58 2.00 4.80 -10.64
N ILE A 59 1.74 4.36 -11.87
CA ILE A 59 0.95 3.15 -12.15
C ILE A 59 1.64 1.90 -11.57
N ASP A 60 2.94 1.77 -11.74
CA ASP A 60 3.70 0.61 -11.24
C ASP A 60 3.61 0.50 -9.71
N ARG A 61 3.80 1.61 -8.98
CA ARG A 61 3.64 1.62 -7.52
C ARG A 61 2.19 1.38 -7.13
N LEU A 62 1.24 2.01 -7.81
CA LEU A 62 -0.19 1.87 -7.51
C LEU A 62 -0.66 0.41 -7.61
N ARG A 63 -0.17 -0.34 -8.61
CA ARG A 63 -0.45 -1.77 -8.75
C ARG A 63 0.07 -2.58 -7.57
N ILE A 64 1.27 -2.28 -7.08
CA ILE A 64 1.84 -2.95 -5.90
C ILE A 64 0.99 -2.67 -4.66
N LEU A 65 0.60 -1.42 -4.45
CA LEU A 65 -0.23 -1.02 -3.31
C LEU A 65 -1.62 -1.67 -3.38
N ALA A 66 -2.27 -1.65 -4.55
CA ALA A 66 -3.56 -2.29 -4.74
C ALA A 66 -3.52 -3.80 -4.44
N GLU A 67 -2.46 -4.51 -4.86
CA GLU A 67 -2.32 -5.94 -4.57
C GLU A 67 -2.03 -6.22 -3.10
N LEU A 68 -1.21 -5.39 -2.44
CA LEU A 68 -0.99 -5.49 -0.99
C LEU A 68 -2.30 -5.33 -0.23
N GLU A 69 -3.11 -4.37 -0.64
CA GLU A 69 -4.41 -4.15 -0.05
C GLU A 69 -5.36 -5.34 -0.27
N ALA A 70 -5.40 -5.91 -1.48
CA ALA A 70 -6.16 -7.12 -1.77
C ALA A 70 -5.69 -8.32 -0.92
N CYS A 71 -4.38 -8.48 -0.73
CA CYS A 71 -3.83 -9.49 0.17
C CYS A 71 -4.29 -9.28 1.62
N SER A 72 -4.34 -8.03 2.09
CA SER A 72 -4.90 -7.69 3.41
C SER A 72 -6.38 -8.03 3.51
N PHE A 73 -7.17 -7.75 2.48
CA PHE A 73 -8.60 -8.06 2.47
C PHE A 73 -8.88 -9.56 2.52
N ARG A 74 -8.00 -10.37 1.93
CA ARG A 74 -8.08 -11.84 1.98
C ARG A 74 -7.50 -12.45 3.26
N ASN A 75 -7.06 -11.63 4.23
CA ASN A 75 -6.45 -12.06 5.49
C ASN A 75 -5.31 -13.08 5.30
N LYS A 76 -4.51 -12.92 4.24
CA LYS A 76 -3.38 -13.82 3.96
C LYS A 76 -2.31 -13.68 5.05
N PRO A 77 -1.68 -14.78 5.48
CA PRO A 77 -0.59 -14.72 6.44
C PRO A 77 0.63 -13.99 5.83
N PRO A 78 1.46 -13.30 6.64
CA PRO A 78 2.56 -12.47 6.14
C PRO A 78 3.54 -13.19 5.21
N ALA A 79 3.82 -14.47 5.46
CA ALA A 79 4.72 -15.27 4.62
C ALA A 79 4.13 -15.53 3.22
N GLU A 80 2.82 -15.75 3.11
CA GLU A 80 2.15 -15.92 1.81
C GLU A 80 2.06 -14.59 1.07
N VAL A 81 1.83 -13.48 1.78
CA VAL A 81 1.89 -12.14 1.19
C VAL A 81 3.27 -11.89 0.60
N ALA A 82 4.34 -12.22 1.33
CA ALA A 82 5.70 -12.02 0.83
C ALA A 82 6.01 -12.84 -0.43
N SER A 83 5.61 -14.11 -0.47
CA SER A 83 5.84 -14.95 -1.65
C SER A 83 4.99 -14.51 -2.86
N HIS A 84 3.75 -14.09 -2.63
CA HIS A 84 2.85 -13.58 -3.66
C HIS A 84 3.32 -12.24 -4.24
N MET A 85 3.79 -11.33 -3.39
CA MET A 85 4.21 -9.99 -3.79
C MET A 85 5.58 -9.96 -4.47
N LYS A 86 6.47 -10.90 -4.16
CA LYS A 86 7.83 -10.97 -4.71
C LYS A 86 7.90 -10.83 -6.25
N PRO A 87 7.18 -11.64 -7.07
CA PRO A 87 7.24 -11.51 -8.53
C PRO A 87 6.73 -10.15 -9.05
N LEU A 88 5.78 -9.53 -8.35
CA LEU A 88 5.27 -8.20 -8.73
C LEU A 88 6.28 -7.10 -8.40
N LEU A 89 6.93 -7.18 -7.25
CA LEU A 89 8.00 -6.27 -6.84
C LEU A 89 9.19 -6.37 -7.80
N ASP A 90 9.65 -7.58 -8.09
CA ASP A 90 10.79 -7.81 -8.99
C ASP A 90 10.51 -7.29 -10.41
N LYS A 91 9.25 -7.30 -10.86
CA LYS A 91 8.83 -6.81 -12.18
C LYS A 91 8.58 -5.30 -12.24
N LEU A 92 7.82 -4.76 -11.29
CA LEU A 92 7.28 -3.39 -11.36
C LEU A 92 8.14 -2.39 -10.59
N LEU A 93 8.77 -2.80 -9.49
CA LEU A 93 9.55 -1.93 -8.63
C LEU A 93 10.75 -2.66 -8.02
N PRO A 94 11.69 -3.11 -8.89
CA PRO A 94 12.85 -3.86 -8.45
C PRO A 94 13.71 -3.00 -7.53
N LEU A 95 14.15 -3.61 -6.42
CA LEU A 95 15.05 -2.99 -5.44
C LEU A 95 16.07 -4.03 -5.00
N GLU A 96 17.23 -4.03 -5.63
CA GLU A 96 18.34 -4.93 -5.29
C GLU A 96 19.10 -4.49 -4.03
N SER A 97 19.72 -5.46 -3.35
CA SER A 97 20.58 -5.28 -2.18
C SER A 97 21.64 -4.20 -2.40
N SER A 98 21.96 -3.45 -1.34
CA SER A 98 22.99 -2.39 -1.41
C SER A 98 24.39 -2.96 -1.68
N SER A 99 24.58 -4.24 -1.40
CA SER A 99 25.79 -5.03 -1.71
C SER A 99 25.86 -5.52 -3.16
N SER A 100 24.80 -5.34 -3.97
CA SER A 100 24.82 -5.68 -5.41
C SER A 100 25.77 -4.75 -6.16
N GLN A 101 26.54 -5.28 -7.12
CA GLN A 101 27.38 -4.47 -8.02
C GLN A 101 26.61 -3.95 -9.24
N SER A 102 25.28 -3.95 -9.18
CA SER A 102 24.43 -3.53 -10.30
C SER A 102 24.55 -2.03 -10.57
N SER A 103 24.71 -1.66 -11.84
CA SER A 103 24.68 -0.27 -12.29
C SER A 103 23.28 0.35 -12.21
N GLN A 104 22.23 -0.47 -12.00
CA GLN A 104 20.83 -0.04 -12.00
C GLN A 104 20.34 0.41 -10.61
N LEU A 105 21.15 0.26 -9.55
CA LEU A 105 20.75 0.57 -8.17
C LEU A 105 20.20 2.00 -8.02
N PHE A 106 20.85 2.97 -8.67
CA PHE A 106 20.40 4.35 -8.63
C PHE A 106 19.02 4.52 -9.29
N ALA A 107 18.83 3.99 -10.50
CA ALA A 107 17.58 4.10 -11.24
C ALA A 107 16.42 3.39 -10.52
N GLN A 108 16.69 2.22 -9.91
CA GLN A 108 15.74 1.47 -9.09
C GLN A 108 15.24 2.30 -7.89
N ARG A 109 16.18 2.87 -7.13
CA ARG A 109 15.88 3.68 -5.95
C ARG A 109 15.25 5.03 -6.32
N GLN A 110 15.65 5.62 -7.45
CA GLN A 110 15.03 6.82 -8.01
C GLN A 110 13.56 6.55 -8.38
N LYS A 111 13.27 5.47 -9.11
CA LYS A 111 11.89 5.08 -9.46
C LYS A 111 11.04 4.90 -8.21
N ASP A 112 11.57 4.23 -7.19
CA ASP A 112 10.88 4.06 -5.90
C ASP A 112 10.61 5.40 -5.21
N HIS A 113 11.60 6.27 -5.14
CA HIS A 113 11.48 7.57 -4.52
C HIS A 113 10.43 8.46 -5.23
N TYR A 114 10.53 8.58 -6.55
CA TYR A 114 9.62 9.43 -7.32
C TYR A 114 8.20 8.89 -7.33
N SER A 115 8.01 7.58 -7.56
CA SER A 115 6.67 6.98 -7.55
C SER A 115 5.94 7.23 -6.23
N HIS A 116 6.65 7.19 -5.10
CA HIS A 116 6.07 7.53 -3.79
C HIS A 116 5.57 8.99 -3.75
N PHE A 117 6.39 9.95 -4.17
CA PHE A 117 6.01 11.37 -4.17
C PHE A 117 4.89 11.70 -5.17
N ILE A 118 4.87 11.04 -6.32
CA ILE A 118 3.79 11.20 -7.30
C ILE A 118 2.46 10.74 -6.69
N LEU A 119 2.44 9.59 -6.02
CA LEU A 119 1.23 9.11 -5.35
C LEU A 119 0.82 9.99 -4.16
N ARG A 120 1.76 10.66 -3.48
CA ARG A 120 1.40 11.69 -2.46
C ARG A 120 0.56 12.80 -3.08
N LEU A 121 0.87 13.26 -4.28
CA LEU A 121 0.09 14.30 -4.97
C LEU A 121 -1.33 13.80 -5.27
N ALA A 122 -1.46 12.56 -5.73
CA ALA A 122 -2.76 11.98 -6.10
C ALA A 122 -3.66 11.69 -4.87
N PHE A 123 -3.08 11.27 -3.75
CA PHE A 123 -3.82 10.80 -2.57
C PHE A 123 -3.88 11.79 -1.40
N ALA A 124 -3.25 12.96 -1.50
CA ALA A 124 -3.29 13.97 -0.45
C ALA A 124 -4.64 14.72 -0.36
N SER A 125 -5.47 14.71 -1.42
CA SER A 125 -6.64 15.58 -1.55
C SER A 125 -7.68 15.39 -0.44
N THR A 126 -8.10 14.16 -0.15
CA THR A 126 -9.11 13.85 0.88
C THR A 126 -8.52 13.07 2.04
N GLU A 127 -9.16 13.15 3.21
CA GLU A 127 -8.71 12.42 4.40
C GLU A 127 -8.76 10.90 4.22
N ASP A 128 -9.80 10.39 3.56
CA ASP A 128 -9.96 8.95 3.31
C ASP A 128 -8.84 8.41 2.41
N LEU A 129 -8.49 9.16 1.36
CA LEU A 129 -7.37 8.80 0.48
C LEU A 129 -6.04 8.82 1.23
N ARG A 130 -5.81 9.83 2.07
CA ARG A 130 -4.59 9.91 2.91
C ARG A 130 -4.47 8.72 3.86
N ARG A 131 -5.55 8.40 4.59
CA ARG A 131 -5.58 7.26 5.52
C ARG A 131 -5.33 5.94 4.81
N ARG A 132 -5.98 5.73 3.66
CA ARG A 132 -5.82 4.50 2.86
C ARG A 132 -4.41 4.39 2.29
N PHE A 133 -3.87 5.45 1.71
CA PHE A 133 -2.51 5.48 1.17
C PHE A 133 -1.48 5.26 2.28
N SER A 134 -1.55 5.99 3.39
CA SER A 134 -0.68 5.81 4.58
C SER A 134 -0.64 4.34 5.02
N ARG A 135 -1.81 3.72 5.20
CA ARG A 135 -1.94 2.31 5.61
C ARG A 135 -1.22 1.34 4.67
N VAL A 136 -1.52 1.40 3.38
CA VAL A 136 -1.01 0.42 2.39
C VAL A 136 0.48 0.67 2.10
N GLU A 137 0.90 1.93 2.12
CA GLU A 137 2.29 2.33 1.98
C GLU A 137 3.14 1.86 3.17
N THR A 138 2.61 1.95 4.40
CA THR A 138 3.22 1.35 5.59
C THR A 138 3.30 -0.18 5.50
N MET A 139 2.30 -0.84 4.89
CA MET A 139 2.39 -2.28 4.62
C MET A 139 3.51 -2.63 3.64
N LEU A 140 3.69 -1.83 2.57
CA LEU A 140 4.79 -2.01 1.63
C LEU A 140 6.14 -1.81 2.32
N PHE A 141 6.27 -0.76 3.14
CA PHE A 141 7.48 -0.50 3.91
C PHE A 141 7.78 -1.67 4.86
N ARG A 142 6.78 -2.18 5.58
CA ARG A 142 6.92 -3.36 6.46
C ARG A 142 7.42 -4.59 5.70
N LEU A 143 6.84 -4.86 4.53
CA LEU A 143 7.24 -6.00 3.70
C LEU A 143 8.72 -5.89 3.29
N ARG A 144 9.15 -4.70 2.89
CA ARG A 144 10.55 -4.44 2.50
C ARG A 144 11.49 -4.52 3.69
N PHE A 145 11.14 -3.88 4.80
CA PHE A 145 11.91 -3.90 6.03
C PHE A 145 12.16 -5.35 6.46
N ASN A 146 11.13 -6.19 6.46
CA ASN A 146 11.25 -7.61 6.81
C ASN A 146 12.02 -8.47 5.79
N SER A 147 12.19 -7.99 4.56
CA SER A 147 12.97 -8.68 3.51
C SER A 147 14.46 -8.33 3.51
N ASP A 148 14.82 -7.17 4.07
CA ASP A 148 16.22 -6.73 4.15
C ASP A 148 16.99 -7.57 5.17
N ASP A 149 18.30 -7.68 4.98
CA ASP A 149 19.17 -8.35 5.93
C ASP A 149 19.50 -7.45 7.13
N LEU A 150 20.06 -8.04 8.19
CA LEU A 150 20.38 -7.32 9.41
C LEU A 150 21.39 -6.18 9.17
N ALA A 151 22.31 -6.37 8.22
CA ALA A 151 23.33 -5.38 7.87
C ALA A 151 22.72 -4.14 7.19
N ASP A 152 21.89 -4.32 6.14
CA ASP A 152 21.24 -3.20 5.46
C ASP A 152 20.28 -2.47 6.41
N ARG A 153 19.52 -3.21 7.24
CA ARG A 153 18.64 -2.60 8.26
C ARG A 153 19.43 -1.75 9.24
N SER A 154 20.51 -2.29 9.81
CA SER A 154 21.32 -1.57 10.78
C SER A 154 21.95 -0.32 10.18
N ALA A 155 22.46 -0.42 8.95
CA ALA A 155 23.04 0.72 8.23
C ALA A 155 21.98 1.79 7.92
N PHE A 156 20.81 1.39 7.45
CA PHE A 156 19.70 2.30 7.19
C PHE A 156 19.25 3.03 8.46
N VAL A 157 19.06 2.27 9.54
CA VAL A 157 18.59 2.77 10.82
C VAL A 157 19.60 3.72 11.46
N ALA A 158 20.90 3.44 11.34
CA ALA A 158 21.95 4.36 11.77
C ALA A 158 21.95 5.69 10.99
N GLY A 159 21.58 5.65 9.70
CA GLY A 159 21.47 6.83 8.86
C GLY A 159 20.20 7.68 9.07
N LEU A 160 19.25 7.23 9.89
CA LEU A 160 17.99 7.96 10.12
C LEU A 160 18.08 9.12 11.11
N GLU A 161 19.22 9.28 11.81
CA GLU A 161 19.45 10.34 12.81
C GLU A 161 18.23 10.54 13.74
N LEU A 162 17.75 9.43 14.32
CA LEU A 162 16.60 9.47 15.21
C LEU A 162 17.05 9.95 16.60
N ASP A 163 16.86 11.24 16.89
CA ASP A 163 17.28 11.87 18.15
C ASP A 163 16.56 11.36 19.41
N TRP A 164 15.54 10.53 19.26
CA TRP A 164 14.60 10.16 20.34
C TRP A 164 14.79 8.73 20.87
N TRP A 165 15.76 7.99 20.36
CA TRP A 165 16.11 6.67 20.87
C TRP A 165 17.61 6.53 21.11
N GLU A 166 17.98 5.73 22.10
CA GLU A 166 19.37 5.50 22.45
C GLU A 166 19.59 4.01 22.67
N THR A 167 20.75 3.49 22.28
CA THR A 167 21.15 2.14 22.69
C THR A 167 21.40 2.13 24.19
N VAL A 168 20.81 1.16 24.90
CA VAL A 168 21.04 0.99 26.34
C VAL A 168 22.50 0.64 26.57
N THR A 169 23.16 1.36 27.49
CA THR A 169 24.56 1.10 27.83
C THR A 169 24.69 -0.23 28.58
N GLU A 170 25.87 -0.86 28.52
CA GLU A 170 26.10 -2.13 29.21
C GLU A 170 25.92 -1.99 30.73
N ASP A 171 26.26 -0.84 31.31
CA ASP A 171 26.05 -0.54 32.74
C ASP A 171 24.55 -0.49 33.11
N GLU A 172 23.75 0.22 32.30
CA GLU A 172 22.29 0.27 32.48
C GLU A 172 21.65 -1.12 32.28
N ARG A 173 22.12 -1.87 31.29
CA ARG A 173 21.67 -3.25 31.01
C ARG A 173 21.99 -4.17 32.19
N ALA A 174 23.20 -4.10 32.75
CA ALA A 174 23.60 -4.91 33.90
C ALA A 174 22.74 -4.60 35.14
N ALA A 175 22.50 -3.32 35.41
CA ALA A 175 21.65 -2.88 36.52
C ALA A 175 20.19 -3.35 36.40
N LEU A 176 19.66 -3.41 35.17
CA LEU A 176 18.28 -3.80 34.89
C LEU A 176 18.12 -5.27 34.46
N SER A 177 19.19 -6.06 34.51
CA SER A 177 19.26 -7.40 33.92
C SER A 177 18.12 -8.34 34.36
N SER A 178 17.74 -8.34 35.64
CA SER A 178 16.64 -9.15 36.15
C SER A 178 15.27 -8.74 35.59
N GLU A 179 15.01 -7.43 35.49
CA GLU A 179 13.77 -6.86 34.94
C GLU A 179 13.69 -7.07 33.42
N LEU A 180 14.80 -6.87 32.70
CA LEU A 180 14.91 -7.12 31.27
C LEU A 180 14.74 -8.61 30.94
N ALA A 181 15.32 -9.51 31.73
CA ALA A 181 15.13 -10.95 31.60
C ALA A 181 13.67 -11.38 31.84
N ALA A 182 12.93 -10.66 32.68
CA ALA A 182 11.50 -10.92 32.88
C ALA A 182 10.67 -10.65 31.61
N MET A 183 11.10 -9.68 30.78
CA MET A 183 10.46 -9.30 29.51
C MET A 183 10.80 -10.22 28.33
N MET A 184 11.71 -11.18 28.51
CA MET A 184 12.07 -12.14 27.47
C MET A 184 11.01 -13.22 27.30
N PRO A 185 10.68 -13.63 26.04
CA PRO A 185 9.73 -14.70 25.81
C PRO A 185 10.17 -15.99 26.51
N ALA A 186 9.23 -16.74 27.09
CA ALA A 186 9.51 -17.95 27.87
C ALA A 186 10.36 -18.99 27.09
N ARG A 187 10.26 -18.99 25.76
CA ARG A 187 11.05 -19.86 24.86
C ARG A 187 12.55 -19.51 24.84
N ALA A 188 12.91 -18.23 24.99
CA ALA A 188 14.31 -17.80 25.10
C ALA A 188 14.95 -18.24 26.43
N LYS A 189 14.16 -18.29 27.50
CA LYS A 189 14.62 -18.78 28.83
C LYS A 189 14.96 -20.28 28.83
N ALA A 190 14.30 -21.08 27.98
CA ALA A 190 14.46 -22.53 27.92
C ALA A 190 15.52 -23.01 26.92
N SER A 191 15.84 -22.22 25.89
CA SER A 191 16.67 -22.67 24.77
C SER A 191 18.18 -22.56 25.01
N GLY A 192 18.63 -21.76 25.99
CA GLY A 192 20.06 -21.47 26.19
C GLY A 192 20.77 -20.80 24.99
N SER A 193 20.09 -20.59 23.86
CA SER A 193 20.64 -19.94 22.68
C SER A 193 20.71 -18.44 22.93
N HIS A 194 21.92 -17.93 23.10
CA HIS A 194 22.20 -16.50 23.13
C HIS A 194 22.04 -15.95 21.72
N ASN A 195 20.83 -15.51 21.37
CA ASN A 195 20.63 -14.79 20.13
C ASN A 195 21.11 -13.34 20.39
N PRO A 196 22.07 -12.80 19.65
CA PRO A 196 22.62 -11.45 19.92
C PRO A 196 21.55 -10.34 19.79
N GLU A 197 20.48 -10.58 19.03
CA GLU A 197 19.31 -9.68 18.94
C GLU A 197 18.50 -9.61 20.24
N ASP A 198 18.55 -10.66 21.07
CA ASP A 198 17.89 -10.69 22.38
C ASP A 198 18.68 -9.92 23.46
N GLU A 199 19.94 -9.57 23.15
CA GLU A 199 20.83 -8.82 24.03
C GLU A 199 20.80 -7.31 23.78
N THR A 200 20.33 -6.87 22.61
CA THR A 200 20.30 -5.45 22.26
C THR A 200 19.00 -4.80 22.70
N TRP A 201 19.12 -3.72 23.47
CA TRP A 201 18.00 -2.95 24.00
C TRP A 201 18.10 -1.48 23.61
N PHE A 202 16.95 -0.88 23.32
CA PHE A 202 16.79 0.53 22.99
C PHE A 202 16.01 1.24 24.10
N LYS A 203 16.41 2.46 24.43
CA LYS A 203 15.79 3.34 25.40
C LYS A 203 15.07 4.45 24.64
N VAL A 204 13.76 4.57 24.87
CA VAL A 204 12.91 5.58 24.19
C VAL A 204 11.96 6.23 25.18
N ASP A 205 11.40 7.39 24.84
CA ASP A 205 10.27 7.93 25.60
C ASP A 205 9.04 7.03 25.46
N TRP A 206 8.40 6.68 26.57
CA TRP A 206 7.28 5.73 26.55
C TRP A 206 6.12 6.19 25.65
N ALA A 207 5.92 7.51 25.53
CA ALA A 207 4.90 8.11 24.70
C ALA A 207 5.10 7.85 23.19
N ARG A 208 6.29 7.43 22.77
CA ARG A 208 6.61 7.06 21.38
C ARG A 208 6.21 5.62 21.04
N VAL A 209 6.06 4.75 22.04
CA VAL A 209 5.77 3.31 21.86
C VAL A 209 4.52 2.88 22.65
N PRO A 210 3.39 3.60 22.54
CA PRO A 210 2.19 3.28 23.33
C PRO A 210 1.66 1.87 23.05
N GLU A 211 1.75 1.41 21.79
CA GLU A 211 1.33 0.06 21.38
C GLU A 211 2.12 -1.06 22.08
N LEU A 212 3.43 -0.88 22.28
CA LEU A 212 4.28 -1.86 22.96
C LEU A 212 4.04 -1.83 24.48
N VAL A 213 3.73 -0.65 25.02
CA VAL A 213 3.36 -0.46 26.42
C VAL A 213 2.03 -1.14 26.74
N GLU A 214 1.01 -0.94 25.90
CA GLU A 214 -0.30 -1.57 26.05
C GLU A 214 -0.20 -3.09 26.08
N GLN A 215 0.65 -3.65 25.22
CA GLN A 215 0.88 -5.09 25.12
C GLN A 215 1.84 -5.64 26.19
N ARG A 216 2.36 -4.79 27.09
CA ARG A 216 3.36 -5.14 28.12
C ARG A 216 4.61 -5.82 27.53
N ARG A 217 5.05 -5.38 26.35
CA ARG A 217 6.21 -5.91 25.63
C ARG A 217 7.51 -5.15 25.89
N VAL A 218 7.45 -4.12 26.74
CA VAL A 218 8.57 -3.22 27.07
C VAL A 218 8.64 -3.03 28.58
N LEU A 219 9.85 -2.78 29.09
CA LEU A 219 10.04 -2.37 30.48
C LEU A 219 9.90 -0.85 30.58
N LEU A 220 9.08 -0.37 31.51
CA LEU A 220 8.93 1.05 31.79
C LEU A 220 9.65 1.45 33.07
N ARG A 221 10.49 2.48 33.01
CA ARG A 221 11.18 3.02 34.18
C ARG A 221 11.42 4.52 34.02
N ALA A 222 11.00 5.30 35.00
CA ALA A 222 11.19 6.76 35.05
C ALA A 222 10.77 7.51 33.76
N GLY A 223 9.66 7.10 33.13
CA GLY A 223 9.17 7.71 31.88
C GLY A 223 9.91 7.26 30.61
N LYS A 224 10.84 6.31 30.72
CA LYS A 224 11.50 5.68 29.58
C LYS A 224 10.98 4.26 29.38
N ALA A 225 10.89 3.84 28.12
CA ALA A 225 10.61 2.48 27.72
C ALA A 225 11.89 1.81 27.20
N TYR A 226 12.15 0.61 27.69
CA TYR A 226 13.24 -0.24 27.27
C TYR A 226 12.68 -1.31 26.33
N VAL A 227 13.08 -1.21 25.07
CA VAL A 227 12.52 -1.91 23.93
C VAL A 227 13.56 -2.90 23.40
N PRO A 228 13.25 -4.20 23.30
CA PRO A 228 14.20 -5.18 22.78
C PRO A 228 14.33 -5.06 21.26
N ALA A 229 15.46 -5.47 20.68
CA ALA A 229 15.72 -5.27 19.26
C ALA A 229 14.72 -5.97 18.32
N ARG A 230 14.10 -7.06 18.76
CA ARG A 230 12.98 -7.70 18.03
C ARG A 230 11.79 -6.77 17.75
N GLU A 231 11.61 -5.71 18.55
CA GLU A 231 10.55 -4.70 18.36
C GLU A 231 11.02 -3.45 17.60
N GLN A 232 12.32 -3.38 17.23
CA GLN A 232 12.88 -2.23 16.51
C GLN A 232 12.09 -1.94 15.23
N ALA A 233 11.65 -3.00 14.53
CA ALA A 233 10.81 -2.89 13.35
C ALA A 233 9.52 -2.10 13.61
N SER A 234 8.84 -2.33 14.74
CA SER A 234 7.60 -1.61 15.09
C SER A 234 7.86 -0.13 15.30
N MET A 235 8.94 0.22 15.99
CA MET A 235 9.32 1.61 16.23
C MET A 235 9.60 2.37 14.93
N VAL A 236 10.40 1.76 14.04
CA VAL A 236 10.74 2.35 12.73
C VAL A 236 9.49 2.50 11.86
N LEU A 237 8.59 1.51 11.89
CA LEU A 237 7.31 1.56 11.17
C LEU A 237 6.37 2.66 11.70
N GLY A 238 6.29 2.82 13.02
CA GLY A 238 5.50 3.88 13.66
C GLY A 238 6.00 5.26 13.25
N GLU A 239 7.31 5.48 13.30
CA GLU A 239 7.93 6.75 12.89
C GLU A 239 7.70 7.03 11.39
N PHE A 240 7.87 6.02 10.52
CA PHE A 240 7.58 6.14 9.09
C PHE A 240 6.13 6.58 8.85
N THR A 241 5.18 5.91 9.51
CA THR A 241 3.74 6.19 9.35
C THR A 241 3.42 7.61 9.81
N GLN A 242 3.90 8.02 10.99
CA GLN A 242 3.68 9.36 11.52
C GLN A 242 4.25 10.46 10.61
N ARG A 243 5.46 10.25 10.07
CA ARG A 243 6.08 11.19 9.13
C ARG A 243 5.29 11.28 7.83
N LEU A 244 4.86 10.15 7.28
CA LEU A 244 4.08 10.08 6.05
C LEU A 244 2.74 10.82 6.19
N GLU A 245 2.01 10.60 7.28
CA GLU A 245 0.73 11.27 7.54
C GLU A 245 0.90 12.79 7.61
N LYS A 246 1.90 13.26 8.38
CA LYS A 246 2.23 14.68 8.47
C LYS A 246 2.60 15.28 7.11
N GLN A 247 3.39 14.56 6.31
CA GLN A 247 3.77 15.01 4.98
C GLN A 247 2.56 15.08 4.02
N LEU A 248 1.65 14.11 4.06
CA LEU A 248 0.42 14.12 3.26
C LEU A 248 -0.48 15.30 3.62
N GLU A 249 -0.58 15.67 4.89
CA GLU A 249 -1.32 16.87 5.32
C GLU A 249 -0.70 18.17 4.78
N LEU A 250 0.63 18.27 4.81
CA LEU A 250 1.34 19.43 4.24
C LEU A 250 1.15 19.50 2.73
N THR A 251 1.23 18.37 2.04
CA THR A 251 0.95 18.28 0.60
C THR A 251 -0.47 18.72 0.28
N ALA A 252 -1.46 18.27 1.05
CA ALA A 252 -2.87 18.65 0.87
C ALA A 252 -3.09 20.16 0.96
N ARG A 253 -2.40 20.83 1.89
CA ARG A 253 -2.45 22.29 2.07
C ARG A 253 -1.78 23.06 0.92
N ALA A 254 -0.78 22.46 0.30
CA ALA A 254 -0.04 23.06 -0.82
C ALA A 254 -0.69 22.77 -2.19
N LEU A 255 -1.50 21.71 -2.29
CA LEU A 255 -2.08 21.21 -3.54
C LEU A 255 -2.85 22.27 -4.37
N PRO A 256 -3.65 23.19 -3.78
CA PRO A 256 -4.36 24.21 -4.56
C PRO A 256 -3.45 25.15 -5.37
N ARG A 257 -2.16 25.24 -5.01
CA ARG A 257 -1.18 26.03 -5.77
C ARG A 257 -0.64 25.30 -7.00
N LEU A 258 -0.81 23.98 -7.05
CA LEU A 258 -0.39 23.12 -8.16
C LEU A 258 -1.47 23.02 -9.25
N ASP A 259 -2.72 23.33 -8.90
CA ASP A 259 -3.89 23.28 -9.81
C ASP A 259 -3.80 24.32 -10.96
N GLU A 260 -2.74 25.12 -11.00
CA GLU A 260 -2.39 25.99 -12.14
C GLU A 260 -1.74 25.21 -13.31
N ASP A 261 -1.28 23.96 -13.11
CA ASP A 261 -0.69 23.12 -14.16
C ASP A 261 -1.69 22.11 -14.74
N ASP A 262 -2.37 22.51 -15.81
CA ASP A 262 -3.38 21.72 -16.55
C ASP A 262 -2.90 20.32 -16.98
N ARG A 263 -1.59 20.06 -17.02
CA ARG A 263 -1.03 18.77 -17.48
C ARG A 263 -1.12 17.67 -16.42
N LEU A 264 -1.12 18.03 -15.14
CA LEU A 264 -1.02 17.07 -14.03
C LEU A 264 -2.40 16.68 -13.47
N THR A 265 -3.35 17.61 -13.44
CA THR A 265 -4.69 17.40 -12.87
C THR A 265 -5.41 16.18 -13.45
N PRO A 266 -5.45 15.94 -14.78
CA PRO A 266 -6.12 14.77 -15.34
C PRO A 266 -5.49 13.45 -14.89
N ILE A 267 -4.16 13.40 -14.76
CA ILE A 267 -3.42 12.19 -14.36
C ILE A 267 -3.66 11.90 -12.88
N LEU A 268 -3.59 12.92 -12.02
CA LEU A 268 -3.83 12.77 -10.58
C LEU A 268 -5.27 12.35 -10.28
N ASP A 269 -6.24 12.90 -11.01
CA ASP A 269 -7.65 12.51 -10.94
C ASP A 269 -7.86 11.06 -11.39
N HIS A 270 -7.21 10.65 -12.48
CA HIS A 270 -7.29 9.28 -12.97
C HIS A 270 -6.69 8.28 -11.96
N LEU A 271 -5.53 8.59 -11.37
CA LEU A 271 -4.89 7.75 -10.35
C LEU A 271 -5.74 7.63 -9.09
N SER A 272 -6.31 8.74 -8.61
CA SER A 272 -7.13 8.76 -7.39
C SER A 272 -8.43 7.98 -7.56
N LYS A 273 -9.15 8.15 -8.68
CA LYS A 273 -10.39 7.43 -8.99
C LYS A 273 -10.17 5.92 -9.10
N ASN A 274 -9.06 5.49 -9.71
CA ASN A 274 -8.75 4.07 -9.89
C ASN A 274 -8.39 3.35 -8.58
N PHE A 275 -7.82 4.06 -7.61
CA PHE A 275 -7.49 3.48 -6.31
C PHE A 275 -8.72 3.25 -5.44
N ILE A 276 -9.73 4.13 -5.51
CA ILE A 276 -10.93 4.06 -4.64
C ILE A 276 -11.63 2.70 -4.76
N THR A 277 -11.55 2.03 -5.90
CA THR A 277 -12.16 0.71 -6.11
C THR A 277 -11.18 -0.45 -5.91
N PRO A 278 -11.50 -1.46 -5.06
CA PRO A 278 -10.64 -2.63 -4.78
C PRO A 278 -10.41 -3.57 -5.99
N ASP A 279 -10.88 -3.18 -7.18
CA ASP A 279 -10.84 -3.95 -8.42
C ASP A 279 -9.48 -3.88 -9.15
N SER A 280 -8.52 -3.04 -8.72
CA SER A 280 -7.20 -2.91 -9.39
C SER A 280 -6.26 -4.12 -9.24
N ALA A 281 -6.51 -5.02 -8.30
CA ALA A 281 -5.67 -6.21 -8.04
C ALA A 281 -5.85 -7.34 -9.09
N TYR A 282 -6.93 -7.34 -9.87
CA TYR A 282 -7.37 -8.57 -10.56
C TYR A 282 -7.06 -8.63 -12.07
N LEU A 283 -6.36 -7.66 -12.65
CA LEU A 283 -6.06 -7.60 -14.09
C LEU A 283 -4.74 -8.27 -14.53
N SER A 284 -4.16 -9.18 -13.75
CA SER A 284 -2.89 -9.85 -14.09
C SER A 284 -2.93 -10.74 -15.35
N GLY A 285 -4.00 -10.71 -16.17
CA GLY A 285 -4.21 -11.63 -17.31
C GLY A 285 -4.29 -11.02 -18.71
N THR A 286 -4.35 -9.70 -18.92
CA THR A 286 -4.51 -9.11 -20.26
C THR A 286 -3.44 -8.07 -20.56
N THR A 287 -2.36 -8.54 -21.19
CA THR A 287 -1.27 -7.72 -21.74
C THR A 287 -1.71 -7.04 -23.03
N SER A 288 -2.37 -5.88 -22.95
CA SER A 288 -2.42 -4.90 -24.05
C SER A 288 -2.76 -3.51 -23.51
N ALA A 289 -1.84 -2.55 -23.66
CA ALA A 289 -1.97 -1.19 -23.13
C ALA A 289 -3.15 -0.37 -23.72
N ALA A 290 -3.70 -0.77 -24.88
CA ALA A 290 -4.70 0.02 -25.60
C ALA A 290 -6.16 -0.17 -25.14
N GLY A 291 -6.46 -1.16 -24.29
CA GLY A 291 -7.84 -1.50 -23.89
C GLY A 291 -8.24 -1.10 -22.45
N LEU A 292 -7.27 -0.63 -21.65
CA LEU A 292 -7.42 -0.49 -20.20
C LEU A 292 -8.36 0.66 -19.78
N GLY A 293 -8.53 1.70 -20.60
CA GLY A 293 -9.38 2.85 -20.25
C GLY A 293 -10.88 2.59 -20.40
N ALA A 294 -11.29 1.69 -21.29
CA ALA A 294 -12.71 1.50 -21.63
C ALA A 294 -13.44 0.51 -20.72
N ASP A 295 -12.81 -0.63 -20.40
CA ASP A 295 -13.44 -1.72 -19.62
C ASP A 295 -13.45 -1.42 -18.10
N MET A 296 -12.46 -0.65 -17.60
CA MET A 296 -12.38 -0.20 -16.20
C MET A 296 -13.43 0.85 -15.84
N SER A 297 -13.97 1.57 -16.84
CA SER A 297 -14.88 2.68 -16.65
C SER A 297 -16.31 2.23 -16.35
N ALA A 298 -16.80 1.13 -16.93
CA ALA A 298 -18.23 0.82 -16.93
C ALA A 298 -18.81 0.44 -15.55
N ARG A 299 -18.11 -0.37 -14.75
CA ARG A 299 -18.61 -0.77 -13.41
C ARG A 299 -18.44 0.33 -12.37
N ASN A 300 -17.31 1.04 -12.39
CA ASN A 300 -17.11 2.20 -11.52
C ASN A 300 -18.18 3.24 -11.78
N LYS A 301 -18.50 3.51 -13.05
CA LYS A 301 -19.69 4.28 -13.44
C LYS A 301 -20.97 3.74 -12.80
N ILE A 302 -21.27 2.45 -12.93
CA ILE A 302 -22.49 1.83 -12.35
C ILE A 302 -22.57 1.93 -10.82
N LEU A 303 -21.43 1.97 -10.11
CA LEU A 303 -21.40 2.07 -8.65
C LEU A 303 -21.42 3.51 -8.15
N THR A 304 -20.72 4.44 -8.82
CA THR A 304 -20.46 5.78 -8.29
C THR A 304 -21.15 6.89 -9.08
N GLU A 305 -21.47 6.67 -10.34
CA GLU A 305 -22.08 7.67 -11.23
C GLU A 305 -23.54 7.31 -11.50
N HIS A 306 -24.44 8.31 -11.45
CA HIS A 306 -25.88 8.18 -11.73
C HIS A 306 -26.59 7.07 -10.92
N PRO A 307 -26.96 7.33 -9.64
CA PRO A 307 -27.79 6.40 -8.89
C PRO A 307 -29.18 6.28 -9.54
N PRO A 308 -29.79 5.08 -9.57
CA PRO A 308 -31.07 4.87 -10.22
C PRO A 308 -32.20 5.62 -9.50
N GLY A 309 -32.98 6.38 -10.26
CA GLY A 309 -34.21 7.04 -9.82
C GLY A 309 -35.43 6.11 -9.85
N PRO A 310 -36.60 6.60 -9.34
CA PRO A 310 -37.84 5.83 -9.37
C PRO A 310 -38.24 5.41 -10.80
N GLY A 311 -38.36 4.11 -11.04
CA GLY A 311 -38.72 3.55 -12.35
C GLY A 311 -37.53 3.19 -13.25
N GLU A 312 -36.30 3.47 -12.83
CA GLU A 312 -35.09 3.14 -13.59
C GLU A 312 -34.50 1.80 -13.13
N ALA A 313 -34.10 0.97 -14.10
CA ALA A 313 -33.59 -0.39 -13.85
C ALA A 313 -32.09 -0.51 -14.16
N HIS A 314 -31.28 0.46 -13.72
CA HIS A 314 -29.82 0.44 -13.85
C HIS A 314 -29.13 0.45 -12.47
N GLY A 315 -27.79 0.37 -12.45
CA GLY A 315 -27.02 0.36 -11.21
C GLY A 315 -26.70 -1.06 -10.68
N CYS A 316 -25.96 -1.11 -9.57
CA CYS A 316 -25.62 -2.37 -8.91
C CYS A 316 -26.65 -2.71 -7.82
N PRO A 317 -27.35 -3.86 -7.88
CA PRO A 317 -28.36 -4.23 -6.89
C PRO A 317 -27.76 -4.40 -5.48
N TYR A 318 -26.51 -4.86 -5.38
CA TYR A 318 -25.83 -5.01 -4.09
C TYR A 318 -25.54 -3.67 -3.40
N ARG A 319 -25.49 -2.56 -4.17
CA ARG A 319 -25.31 -1.21 -3.65
C ARG A 319 -26.61 -0.44 -3.49
N HIS A 320 -27.47 -0.46 -4.51
CA HIS A 320 -28.60 0.46 -4.62
C HIS A 320 -29.92 -0.10 -4.10
N PHE A 321 -30.10 -1.42 -4.04
CA PHE A 321 -31.30 -1.97 -3.42
C PHE A 321 -31.16 -1.89 -1.91
N ASP A 322 -32.27 -1.84 -1.16
CA ASP A 322 -32.26 -2.15 0.26
C ASP A 322 -32.04 -3.67 0.49
N LEU A 323 -31.95 -4.11 1.75
CA LEU A 323 -31.74 -5.53 2.06
C LEU A 323 -32.95 -6.39 1.69
N GLU A 324 -34.16 -5.86 1.75
CA GLU A 324 -35.39 -6.61 1.54
C GLU A 324 -35.60 -6.92 0.05
N ASN A 325 -35.46 -5.89 -0.80
CA ASN A 325 -35.48 -6.01 -2.25
C ASN A 325 -34.33 -6.86 -2.78
N LEU A 326 -33.14 -6.75 -2.18
CA LEU A 326 -32.00 -7.60 -2.55
C LEU A 326 -32.25 -9.07 -2.21
N ASN A 327 -32.83 -9.36 -1.04
CA ASN A 327 -33.19 -10.73 -0.65
C ASN A 327 -34.29 -11.32 -1.55
N ALA A 328 -35.30 -10.51 -1.91
CA ALA A 328 -36.34 -10.92 -2.85
C ALA A 328 -35.77 -11.25 -4.24
N LEU A 329 -34.88 -10.39 -4.76
CA LEU A 329 -34.18 -10.62 -6.04
C LEU A 329 -33.35 -11.91 -6.00
N MET A 330 -32.57 -12.13 -4.94
CA MET A 330 -31.75 -13.33 -4.76
C MET A 330 -32.60 -14.60 -4.64
N GLY A 331 -33.73 -14.53 -3.93
CA GLY A 331 -34.71 -15.62 -3.85
C GLY A 331 -35.30 -15.98 -5.22
N GLY A 332 -35.66 -14.97 -6.02
CA GLY A 332 -36.11 -15.16 -7.41
C GLY A 332 -35.05 -15.78 -8.32
N MET A 333 -33.76 -15.55 -8.04
CA MET A 333 -32.62 -16.19 -8.74
C MET A 333 -32.25 -17.57 -8.20
N GLY A 334 -32.98 -18.10 -7.20
CA GLY A 334 -32.76 -19.41 -6.62
C GLY A 334 -31.67 -19.48 -5.55
N VAL A 335 -31.23 -18.35 -4.99
CA VAL A 335 -30.26 -18.31 -3.87
C VAL A 335 -31.04 -18.32 -2.56
N THR A 336 -31.14 -19.49 -1.92
CA THR A 336 -31.91 -19.68 -0.67
C THR A 336 -31.04 -20.07 0.53
N GLU A 337 -29.74 -20.28 0.34
CA GLU A 337 -28.82 -20.69 1.41
C GLU A 337 -28.62 -19.58 2.45
N ARG A 338 -29.02 -19.86 3.70
CA ARG A 338 -28.95 -18.89 4.81
C ARG A 338 -27.55 -18.34 5.08
N GLY A 339 -26.52 -19.17 4.96
CA GLY A 339 -25.13 -18.75 5.16
C GLY A 339 -24.65 -17.75 4.08
N VAL A 340 -25.13 -17.91 2.85
CA VAL A 340 -24.77 -17.03 1.72
C VAL A 340 -25.50 -15.70 1.82
N LEU A 341 -26.78 -15.72 2.19
CA LEU A 341 -27.56 -14.51 2.46
C LEU A 341 -26.95 -13.67 3.60
N GLN A 342 -26.46 -14.34 4.65
CA GLN A 342 -25.77 -13.69 5.76
C GLN A 342 -24.43 -13.07 5.32
N GLY A 343 -23.61 -13.79 4.57
CA GLY A 343 -22.35 -13.25 4.03
C GLY A 343 -22.56 -12.08 3.07
N VAL A 344 -23.58 -12.15 2.20
CA VAL A 344 -23.95 -11.04 1.31
C VAL A 344 -24.39 -9.80 2.10
N ARG A 345 -25.07 -9.96 3.23
CA ARG A 345 -25.45 -8.86 4.11
C ARG A 345 -24.23 -8.20 4.74
N GLU A 346 -23.34 -9.00 5.33
CA GLU A 346 -22.10 -8.52 5.96
C GLU A 346 -21.20 -7.80 4.95
N ASP A 347 -21.08 -8.35 3.74
CA ASP A 347 -20.34 -7.73 2.65
C ASP A 347 -20.98 -6.41 2.23
N LYS A 348 -22.32 -6.34 2.11
CA LYS A 348 -23.01 -5.10 1.75
C LYS A 348 -22.85 -4.01 2.83
N GLU A 349 -23.00 -4.35 4.10
CA GLU A 349 -22.79 -3.44 5.23
C GLU A 349 -21.34 -2.94 5.29
N GLY A 350 -20.38 -3.82 4.99
CA GLY A 350 -18.97 -3.46 4.84
C GLY A 350 -18.63 -2.74 3.52
N GLN A 351 -19.63 -2.35 2.71
CA GLN A 351 -19.47 -1.73 1.39
C GLN A 351 -18.64 -2.57 0.39
N ARG A 352 -18.61 -3.90 0.57
CA ARG A 352 -17.92 -4.91 -0.25
C ARG A 352 -18.83 -5.50 -1.33
N PHE A 353 -19.42 -4.64 -2.16
CA PHE A 353 -20.44 -5.05 -3.14
C PHE A 353 -19.98 -6.11 -4.16
N HIS A 354 -18.69 -6.17 -4.47
CA HIS A 354 -18.11 -7.15 -5.40
C HIS A 354 -18.08 -8.57 -4.80
N MET A 355 -17.75 -8.70 -3.50
CA MET A 355 -17.78 -9.98 -2.79
C MET A 355 -19.20 -10.48 -2.64
N ALA A 356 -20.14 -9.60 -2.29
CA ALA A 356 -21.56 -9.90 -2.27
C ALA A 356 -22.07 -10.50 -3.61
N SER A 357 -21.66 -9.93 -4.74
CA SER A 357 -22.01 -10.44 -6.07
C SER A 357 -21.34 -11.77 -6.44
N SER A 358 -20.13 -12.03 -5.91
CA SER A 358 -19.36 -13.26 -6.17
C SER A 358 -19.87 -14.43 -5.32
N SER A 359 -20.21 -14.16 -4.06
CA SER A 359 -20.77 -15.14 -3.11
C SER A 359 -22.12 -15.69 -3.57
N SER A 360 -23.02 -14.83 -4.07
CA SER A 360 -24.33 -15.25 -4.60
C SER A 360 -24.22 -16.11 -5.86
N THR A 361 -23.27 -15.79 -6.75
CA THR A 361 -23.07 -16.47 -8.03
C THR A 361 -22.39 -17.82 -7.91
N SER A 362 -21.44 -17.95 -6.98
CA SER A 362 -20.86 -19.26 -6.64
C SER A 362 -21.93 -20.23 -6.16
N THR A 363 -22.94 -19.74 -5.44
CA THR A 363 -23.99 -20.56 -4.83
C THR A 363 -25.12 -20.91 -5.79
N SER A 364 -25.61 -19.95 -6.58
CA SER A 364 -26.61 -20.21 -7.63
C SER A 364 -26.17 -21.33 -8.60
N ARG A 365 -24.85 -21.55 -8.75
CA ARG A 365 -24.27 -22.55 -9.65
C ARG A 365 -23.64 -23.77 -8.98
N LYS A 366 -23.56 -23.82 -7.63
CA LYS A 366 -23.15 -25.01 -6.88
C LYS A 366 -24.03 -26.24 -7.14
N SER A 367 -25.22 -26.06 -7.74
CA SER A 367 -26.10 -27.16 -8.15
C SER A 367 -25.53 -28.09 -9.24
N LYS A 368 -24.39 -27.81 -9.89
CA LYS A 368 -23.73 -28.82 -10.74
C LYS A 368 -22.25 -28.47 -11.02
N ARG A 369 -21.36 -29.36 -10.55
CA ARG A 369 -20.01 -29.59 -11.08
C ARG A 369 -18.99 -28.44 -10.91
N GLN A 370 -18.36 -28.39 -9.73
CA GLN A 370 -17.07 -27.70 -9.60
C GLN A 370 -16.16 -28.39 -8.59
N ARG A 371 -15.76 -29.62 -8.95
CA ARG A 371 -14.44 -30.16 -8.63
C ARG A 371 -13.91 -30.67 -9.96
N THR A 372 -12.68 -30.28 -10.30
CA THR A 372 -11.87 -30.73 -11.45
C THR A 372 -12.11 -30.06 -12.82
N THR A 373 -11.53 -28.87 -13.02
CA THR A 373 -10.89 -28.52 -14.31
C THR A 373 -9.78 -27.50 -14.10
N ALA A 374 -8.57 -27.88 -14.49
CA ALA A 374 -7.29 -27.17 -14.31
C ALA A 374 -7.09 -25.95 -15.24
N SER A 375 -8.10 -25.08 -15.38
CA SER A 375 -8.00 -23.88 -16.24
C SER A 375 -8.10 -22.55 -15.49
N PHE A 376 -8.48 -22.56 -14.22
CA PHE A 376 -8.59 -21.34 -13.41
C PHE A 376 -8.00 -21.59 -12.02
N THR A 377 -7.18 -20.67 -11.54
CA THR A 377 -6.65 -20.71 -10.16
C THR A 377 -7.78 -20.47 -9.16
N SER A 378 -7.68 -20.95 -7.91
CA SER A 378 -8.71 -20.71 -6.86
C SER A 378 -9.05 -19.22 -6.73
N ALA A 379 -8.03 -18.36 -6.85
CA ALA A 379 -8.17 -16.92 -6.83
C ALA A 379 -9.01 -16.34 -8.00
N GLN A 380 -8.98 -16.97 -9.18
CA GLN A 380 -9.81 -16.58 -10.34
C GLN A 380 -11.25 -17.11 -10.23
N LEU A 381 -11.48 -18.16 -9.44
CA LEU A 381 -12.81 -18.74 -9.22
C LEU A 381 -13.63 -17.97 -8.18
N GLU A 382 -12.99 -17.25 -7.27
CA GLU A 382 -13.63 -16.67 -6.08
C GLU A 382 -14.14 -15.23 -6.25
N THR A 383 -13.64 -14.44 -7.21
CA THR A 383 -14.01 -13.00 -7.32
C THR A 383 -14.31 -12.58 -8.76
N ILE A 384 -15.51 -12.04 -9.01
CA ILE A 384 -15.98 -11.56 -10.34
C ILE A 384 -16.01 -10.02 -10.36
N VAL A 385 -15.17 -9.40 -11.22
CA VAL A 385 -14.88 -7.97 -11.17
C VAL A 385 -15.48 -7.13 -12.32
N HIS A 386 -16.13 -7.74 -13.32
CA HIS A 386 -16.85 -7.00 -14.37
C HIS A 386 -18.13 -7.71 -14.89
N PRO A 387 -19.20 -7.01 -15.33
CA PRO A 387 -20.39 -7.67 -15.93
C PRO A 387 -20.08 -8.53 -17.16
N ASN A 388 -19.17 -8.10 -18.04
CA ASN A 388 -18.75 -8.93 -19.18
C ASN A 388 -17.90 -10.11 -18.73
N GLU A 389 -17.13 -9.97 -17.65
CA GLU A 389 -16.39 -11.08 -17.06
C GLU A 389 -17.36 -12.10 -16.42
N TYR A 390 -18.37 -11.61 -15.70
CA TYR A 390 -19.48 -12.42 -15.22
C TYR A 390 -20.10 -13.20 -16.38
N PHE A 391 -20.45 -12.52 -17.47
CA PHE A 391 -21.03 -13.17 -18.64
C PHE A 391 -20.09 -14.21 -19.25
N LYS A 392 -18.82 -13.88 -19.50
CA LYS A 392 -17.81 -14.80 -20.06
C LYS A 392 -17.65 -16.04 -19.18
N ARG A 393 -17.48 -15.87 -17.86
CA ARG A 393 -17.37 -16.98 -16.91
C ARG A 393 -18.65 -17.82 -16.85
N SER A 394 -19.81 -17.16 -16.82
CA SER A 394 -21.12 -17.82 -16.84
C SER A 394 -21.32 -18.66 -18.10
N TYR A 395 -20.94 -18.11 -19.26
CA TYR A 395 -21.03 -18.74 -20.56
C TYR A 395 -20.09 -19.93 -20.67
N LEU A 396 -18.83 -19.78 -20.23
CA LEU A 396 -17.86 -20.87 -20.19
C LEU A 396 -18.34 -22.01 -19.30
N LEU A 397 -18.79 -21.72 -18.08
CA LEU A 397 -19.30 -22.73 -17.15
C LEU A 397 -20.50 -23.49 -17.70
N LYS A 398 -21.41 -22.81 -18.41
CA LYS A 398 -22.59 -23.43 -19.04
C LYS A 398 -22.26 -24.28 -20.27
N ASN A 399 -21.18 -23.95 -20.99
CA ASN A 399 -20.83 -24.58 -22.26
C ASN A 399 -19.64 -25.56 -22.18
N LEU A 400 -19.08 -25.80 -21.00
CA LEU A 400 -18.01 -26.79 -20.75
C LEU A 400 -18.33 -28.18 -21.32
N ASP A 401 -19.60 -28.60 -21.28
CA ASP A 401 -20.03 -29.91 -21.80
C ASP A 401 -20.03 -29.99 -23.32
N LYS A 402 -20.21 -28.87 -24.04
CA LYS A 402 -20.13 -28.83 -25.51
C LYS A 402 -18.68 -28.88 -26.00
N ALA A 403 -17.75 -28.27 -25.27
CA ALA A 403 -16.32 -28.34 -25.57
C ALA A 403 -15.78 -29.77 -25.39
N ARG A 404 -16.15 -30.45 -24.29
CA ARG A 404 -15.78 -31.85 -24.05
C ARG A 404 -16.36 -32.83 -25.10
N GLN A 405 -17.58 -32.60 -25.59
CA GLN A 405 -18.18 -33.44 -26.63
C GLN A 405 -17.54 -33.24 -28.02
N ALA A 406 -16.92 -32.08 -28.27
CA ALA A 406 -16.20 -31.82 -29.52
C ALA A 406 -14.83 -32.53 -29.54
N ASP A 407 -14.10 -32.51 -28.42
CA ASP A 407 -12.80 -33.20 -28.30
C ASP A 407 -12.96 -34.72 -28.35
N VAL A 408 -13.98 -35.30 -27.71
CA VAL A 408 -14.24 -36.75 -27.74
C VAL A 408 -14.63 -37.25 -29.14
N LYS A 409 -15.19 -36.38 -30.00
CA LYS A 409 -15.50 -36.73 -31.40
C LYS A 409 -14.30 -36.69 -32.33
N MET A 410 -13.20 -36.03 -31.96
CA MET A 410 -11.99 -35.91 -32.78
C MET A 410 -11.00 -37.07 -32.58
N GLU A 411 -11.14 -37.87 -31.52
CA GLU A 411 -10.29 -39.06 -31.25
C GLU A 411 -10.88 -40.37 -31.80
N GLY A 412 -12.06 -40.32 -32.43
CA GLY A 412 -12.80 -41.49 -32.91
C GLY A 412 -13.08 -41.50 -34.41
N ALA A 413 -12.14 -41.05 -35.24
CA ALA A 413 -12.22 -41.16 -36.70
C ALA A 413 -10.89 -41.63 -37.30
#